data_AF-A0A9E6SYN0-F1
#
_entry.id   AF-A0A9E6SYN0-F1
#
_cell.length_a   1.000
_cell.length_b   1.000
_cell.length_c   1.000
_cell.angle_alpha   90.00
_cell.angle_beta   90.00
_cell.angle_gamma   90.00
#
_symmetry.space_group_name_H-M   'P 1'
#
loop_
_entity.id
_entity.type
_entity.pdbx_description
1 polymer ?
#
loop_
_entity_poly.entity_id
_entity_poly.type
_entity_poly.pdbx_seq_one_letter_code
_entity_poly.pdbx_strand_id
1 'polypeptide(L)' 'MCAGLEFERELYNGELSNPKNALLPIAAALGGISVPALIHFMLNTGTPTQAGTGIPMATDIAFALGALAPC' A
#
# COMPACT_ATOMS: atom_id res chain seq x y z
N MET A 1 1.63 17.05 0.96
CA MET A 1 1.85 17.52 2.36
C MET A 1 0.63 17.25 3.25
N CYS A 2 -0.61 17.46 2.79
CA CYS A 2 -1.83 17.26 3.62
C CYS A 2 -2.04 15.82 4.11
N ALA A 3 -1.83 14.83 3.23
CA ALA A 3 -2.05 13.42 3.58
C ALA A 3 -1.27 12.95 4.82
N GLY A 4 -0.07 13.49 5.09
CA GLY A 4 0.71 13.14 6.27
C GLY A 4 0.12 13.67 7.58
N LEU A 5 -0.45 14.88 7.57
CA LEU A 5 -1.08 15.49 8.75
C LEU A 5 -2.45 14.87 9.04
N GLU A 6 -3.20 14.48 8.01
CA GLU A 6 -4.44 13.71 8.17
C GLU A 6 -4.17 12.31 8.71
N PHE A 7 -3.14 11.62 8.19
CA PHE A 7 -2.72 10.32 8.70
C PHE A 7 -2.31 10.38 10.17
N GLU A 8 -1.54 11.39 10.58
CA GLU A 8 -1.15 11.58 11.99
C GLU A 8 -2.37 11.85 12.88
N ARG A 9 -3.36 12.61 12.39
CA ARG A 9 -4.62 12.86 13.10
C ARG A 9 -5.47 11.59 13.22
N GLU A 10 -5.52 10.75 12.19
CA GLU A 10 -6.22 9.45 12.22
C GLU A 10 -5.55 8.44 13.14
N LEU A 11 -4.22 8.50 13.25
CA LEU A 11 -3.45 7.65 14.15
C LEU A 11 -3.66 8.02 15.63
N TYR A 12 -3.93 9.30 15.94
CA TYR A 12 -4.16 9.80 17.31
C TYR A 12 -5.62 9.87 17.75
N ASN A 13 -6.52 10.26 16.85
CA ASN A 13 -7.93 10.52 17.16
C ASN A 13 -8.90 9.83 16.17
N GLY A 14 -8.42 8.94 15.31
CA GLY A 14 -9.22 8.30 14.27
C GLY A 14 -9.29 6.78 14.40
N GLU A 15 -9.79 6.15 13.34
CA GLU A 15 -9.98 4.70 13.27
C GLU A 15 -8.66 3.92 13.41
N LEU A 16 -7.51 4.51 13.08
CA LEU A 16 -6.21 3.87 13.23
C LEU A 16 -5.67 3.90 14.67
N SER A 17 -6.24 4.70 15.59
CA SER A 17 -5.84 4.69 17.01
C SER A 17 -6.22 3.39 17.72
N ASN A 18 -7.26 2.70 17.24
CA ASN A 18 -7.66 1.44 17.81
C ASN A 18 -6.90 0.29 17.13
N PRO A 19 -6.10 -0.50 17.86
CA PRO A 19 -5.28 -1.55 17.25
C PRO A 19 -6.12 -2.62 16.53
N LYS A 20 -7.40 -2.79 16.90
CA LYS A 20 -8.31 -3.70 16.18
C LYS A 20 -8.68 -3.19 14.79
N ASN A 21 -8.91 -1.88 14.66
CA ASN A 21 -9.29 -1.25 13.40
C ASN A 21 -8.07 -1.01 12.52
N ALA A 22 -6.88 -0.82 13.11
CA ALA A 22 -5.61 -0.72 12.37
C ALA A 22 -5.12 -2.05 11.80
N LEU A 23 -5.51 -3.19 12.37
CA LEU A 23 -5.04 -4.51 11.91
C LEU A 23 -5.52 -4.84 10.49
N LEU A 24 -6.77 -4.49 10.16
CA LEU A 24 -7.37 -4.72 8.85
C LEU A 24 -6.64 -3.98 7.71
N PRO A 25 -6.38 -2.66 7.77
CA PRO A 25 -5.63 -1.94 6.75
C PRO A 25 -4.15 -2.33 6.71
N ILE A 26 -3.53 -2.68 7.85
CA ILE A 26 -2.14 -3.18 7.85
C ILE A 26 -2.04 -4.52 7.10
N ALA A 27 -2.94 -5.46 7.38
CA ALA A 27 -2.98 -6.75 6.69
C ALA A 27 -3.29 -6.57 5.20
N ALA A 28 -4.21 -5.68 4.85
CA ALA A 28 -4.53 -5.35 3.46
C ALA A 28 -3.34 -4.72 2.72
N ALA A 29 -2.63 -3.78 3.35
CA ALA A 29 -1.43 -3.14 2.77
C ALA A 29 -0.29 -4.15 2.57
N LEU A 30 -0.03 -4.99 3.57
CA LEU A 30 0.97 -6.05 3.47
C LEU A 30 0.62 -7.05 2.35
N GLY A 31 -0.65 -7.46 2.24
CA GLY A 31 -1.12 -8.33 1.16
C GLY A 31 -0.97 -7.67 -0.21
N GLY A 32 -1.39 -6.40 -0.34
CA GLY A 32 -1.32 -5.63 -1.59
C GLY A 32 0.11 -5.36 -2.07
N ILE A 33 1.10 -5.33 -1.17
CA ILE A 33 2.52 -5.19 -1.49
C ILE A 33 3.18 -6.56 -1.77
N SER A 34 2.86 -7.56 -0.95
CA SER A 34 3.50 -8.89 -1.02
C SER A 34 3.13 -9.64 -2.29
N VAL A 35 1.87 -9.57 -2.71
CA VAL A 35 1.36 -10.27 -3.90
C VAL A 35 2.06 -9.82 -5.18
N PRO A 36 2.09 -8.53 -5.56
CA PRO A 36 2.77 -8.09 -6.78
C PRO A 36 4.30 -8.27 -6.71
N ALA A 37 4.88 -8.14 -5.52
CA ALA A 37 6.31 -8.40 -5.33
C ALA A 37 6.65 -9.88 -5.57
N LEU A 38 5.84 -10.80 -5.05
CA LEU A 38 6.02 -12.24 -5.25
C LEU A 38 5.77 -12.64 -6.70
N ILE A 39 4.72 -12.12 -7.33
CA ILE A 39 4.41 -12.36 -8.75
C ILE A 39 5.58 -11.89 -9.63
N HIS A 40 6.08 -10.67 -9.41
CA HIS A 40 7.22 -10.16 -10.16
C HIS A 40 8.48 -10.97 -9.91
N PHE A 41 8.74 -11.38 -8.67
CA PHE A 41 9.89 -12.22 -8.35
C PHE A 41 9.81 -13.57 -9.07
N MET A 42 8.65 -14.25 -9.05
CA MET A 42 8.45 -15.55 -9.71
C MET A 42 8.53 -15.47 -11.24
N LEU A 43 8.03 -14.38 -11.84
CA LEU A 43 8.06 -14.21 -13.30
C LEU A 43 9.43 -13.80 -13.83
N ASN A 44 10.28 -13.22 -12.98
CA ASN A 44 11.52 -12.56 -13.38
C ASN A 44 12.76 -13.20 -12.74
N THR A 45 12.64 -14.43 -12.22
CA THR A 45 13.76 -15.22 -11.71
C THR A 45 14.71 -15.59 -12.85
N GLY A 46 15.97 -15.16 -12.76
CA GLY A 46 17.04 -15.49 -13.72
C GLY A 46 17.35 -14.41 -14.76
N THR A 47 16.67 -13.26 -14.70
CA THR A 47 16.91 -12.10 -15.58
C THR A 47 17.49 -10.91 -14.80
N PRO A 48 18.30 -10.04 -15.43
CA PRO A 48 18.92 -8.88 -14.76
C PRO A 48 17.92 -7.85 -14.25
N THR A 49 16.67 -7.90 -14.72
CA THR A 49 15.52 -7.10 -14.27
C THR A 49 15.02 -7.49 -12.87
N GLN A 50 15.56 -8.54 -12.24
CA GLN A 50 15.14 -9.03 -10.92
C GLN A 50 15.32 -7.97 -9.81
N ALA A 51 16.19 -6.97 -9.99
CA ALA A 51 16.32 -5.81 -9.10
C ALA A 51 15.15 -4.81 -9.21
N GLY A 52 14.32 -4.91 -10.26
CA GLY A 52 13.19 -4.02 -10.55
C GLY A 52 11.90 -4.30 -9.75
N THR A 53 11.96 -5.11 -8.70
CA THR A 53 10.80 -5.51 -7.88
C THR A 53 10.04 -4.33 -7.25
N GLY A 54 10.65 -3.15 -7.19
CA GLY A 54 10.01 -1.92 -6.72
C GLY A 54 9.02 -1.29 -7.72
N ILE A 55 9.09 -1.63 -9.01
CA ILE A 55 8.21 -1.08 -10.06
C ILE A 55 6.74 -1.52 -9.86
N PRO A 56 6.41 -2.81 -9.69
CA PRO A 56 5.03 -3.24 -9.46
C PRO A 56 4.52 -2.94 -8.04
N MET A 57 5.42 -2.57 -7.11
CA MET A 57 5.08 -2.19 -5.74
C MET A 57 4.69 -0.72 -5.62
N ALA A 58 5.05 0.12 -6.61
CA ALA A 58 4.71 1.54 -6.64
C ALA A 58 3.19 1.71 -6.74
N THR A 59 2.53 1.83 -5.59
CA THR A 59 1.09 2.08 -5.52
C THR A 59 0.87 3.60 -5.53
N ASP A 60 0.26 4.10 -6.60
CA ASP A 60 -0.15 5.51 -6.69
C ASP A 60 -1.42 5.73 -5.85
N ILE A 61 -1.25 6.30 -4.66
CA ILE A 61 -2.33 6.59 -3.72
C ILE A 61 -3.31 7.63 -4.30
N ALA A 62 -2.83 8.57 -5.12
CA ALA A 62 -3.68 9.60 -5.71
C ALA A 62 -4.65 9.01 -6.74
N PHE A 63 -4.18 8.07 -7.56
CA PHE A 63 -5.04 7.33 -8.50
C PHE A 63 -6.04 6.43 -7.76
N ALA A 64 -5.60 5.72 -6.73
CA ALA A 64 -6.47 4.84 -5.95
C ALA A 64 -7.61 5.61 -5.26
N LEU A 65 -7.30 6.74 -4.61
CA LEU A 65 -8.31 7.60 -4.00
C LEU A 65 -9.24 8.23 -5.05
N GLY A 66 -8.71 8.63 -6.21
CA GLY A 66 -9.52 9.15 -7.31
C GLY A 66 -10.49 8.13 -7.92
N ALA A 67 -10.14 6.83 -7.90
CA ALA A 67 -11.02 5.76 -8.37
C ALA A 67 -12.03 5.29 -7.30
N LEU A 68 -11.67 5.39 -6.01
CA LEU A 68 -12.50 4.98 -4.87
C LEU A 68 -13.45 6.06 -4.38
N ALA A 69 -13.27 7.33 -4.78
CA ALA A 69 -14.24 8.38 -4.56
C ALA A 69 -15.29 8.33 -5.68
N PRO A 70 -16.47 7.70 -5.50
CA PRO A 70 -17.57 7.89 -6.43
C PRO A 70 -18.06 9.34 -6.31
N CYS A 71 -17.49 10.20 -7.15
CA CYS A 71 -17.84 11.61 -7.36
C CYS A 71 -17.57 12.57 -6.19
#